data_AF-A0A6P0MGM4-F1
#
_entry.id   AF-A0A6P0MGM4-F1
#
_cell.length_a   1.000
_cell.length_b   1.000
_cell.length_c   1.000
_cell.angle_alpha   90.00
_cell.angle_beta   90.00
_cell.angle_gamma   90.00
#
_symmetry.space_group_name_H-M   'P 1'
#
loop_
_entity.id
_entity.type
_entity.pdbx_description
1 polymer ?
#
loop_
_entity_poly.entity_id
_entity_poly.type
_entity_poly.pdbx_seq_one_letter_code
_entity_poly.pdbx_strand_id
1 'polypeptide(L)'
;MELAKPLETVFNFLKLSISRYTKVYLVRGQLEDIFNFLKLTNSVATAGQPTKKQLLLIKNAGYKVVVNLSPKTALNALPDEKEAVESLGMKYIHLPVDFNNPTMKDFDKFYRNMQENSQKPVFVHCAGNLRVSSFMYLYRRIHDGFSDEQAQIELQKIWTPNKTWEQFINQVIEREL
;
A
#
# COMPACT_ATOMS: atom_id res chain seq x y z
N MET A 1 50.40 38.12 17.30
CA MET A 1 50.57 36.89 16.49
C MET A 1 50.04 35.75 17.35
N GLU A 2 48.74 35.51 17.31
CA GLU A 2 48.03 34.66 18.26
C GLU A 2 47.76 33.31 17.60
N LEU A 3 48.42 32.26 18.11
CA LEU A 3 48.28 30.88 17.63
C LEU A 3 46.97 30.28 18.15
N ALA A 4 45.89 30.45 17.39
CA ALA A 4 44.62 29.77 17.66
C ALA A 4 44.65 28.30 17.19
N LYS A 5 45.01 27.43 18.14
CA LYS A 5 44.52 26.06 18.45
C LYS A 5 44.14 25.12 17.28
N PRO A 6 45.03 24.17 16.90
CA PRO A 6 44.76 23.07 15.95
C PRO A 6 43.55 22.18 16.29
N LEU A 7 43.16 22.13 17.57
CA LEU A 7 42.11 21.25 18.09
C LEU A 7 40.70 21.58 17.57
N GLU A 8 40.36 22.85 17.35
CA GLU A 8 39.04 23.23 16.81
C GLU A 8 38.86 22.80 15.35
N THR A 9 39.96 22.80 14.59
CA THR A 9 39.95 22.42 13.16
C THR A 9 39.70 20.93 13.00
N VAL A 10 40.33 20.09 13.83
CA VAL A 10 40.13 18.64 13.82
C VAL A 10 38.70 18.27 14.27
N PHE A 11 38.16 18.96 15.28
CA PHE A 11 36.79 18.73 15.75
C PHE A 11 35.73 19.10 14.71
N ASN A 12 35.93 20.20 13.99
CA ASN A 12 35.02 20.60 12.90
C ASN A 12 35.12 19.64 11.71
N PHE A 13 36.31 19.11 11.41
CA PHE A 13 36.49 18.10 10.36
C PHE A 13 35.82 16.76 10.72
N LEU A 14 35.89 16.34 12.00
CA LEU A 14 35.18 15.16 12.50
C LEU A 14 33.64 15.34 12.44
N LYS A 15 33.12 16.53 12.80
CA LYS A 15 31.68 16.83 12.68
C LYS A 15 31.20 16.81 11.23
N LEU A 16 31.99 17.34 10.29
CA LEU A 16 31.69 17.33 8.85
C LEU A 16 31.71 15.92 8.25
N SER A 17 32.67 15.09 8.68
CA SER A 17 32.77 13.70 8.21
C SER A 17 31.66 12.83 8.81
N ILE A 18 31.38 12.92 10.12
CA ILE A 18 30.26 12.18 10.75
C ILE A 18 28.91 12.62 10.16
N SER A 19 28.71 13.91 9.87
CA SER A 19 27.49 14.43 9.22
C SER A 19 27.29 13.88 7.80
N ARG A 20 28.36 13.79 6.98
CA ARG A 20 28.27 13.15 5.65
C ARG A 20 27.98 11.65 5.75
N TYR A 21 28.59 10.93 6.70
CA TYR A 21 28.32 9.50 6.88
C TYR A 21 26.92 9.23 7.43
N THR A 22 26.46 9.97 8.44
CA THR A 22 25.11 9.79 9.02
C THR A 22 23.98 10.13 8.05
N LYS A 23 24.17 11.12 7.17
CA LYS A 23 23.20 11.45 6.11
C LYS A 23 23.07 10.34 5.05
N VAL A 24 24.12 9.54 4.86
CA VAL A 24 24.14 8.37 3.95
C VAL A 24 23.46 7.13 4.57
N TYR A 25 23.35 7.04 5.90
CA TYR A 25 22.69 5.92 6.61
C TYR A 25 21.21 6.16 6.96
N LEU A 26 20.62 7.32 6.63
CA LEU A 26 19.25 7.70 7.01
C LEU A 26 18.30 7.93 5.83
N VAL A 27 18.51 7.26 4.70
CA VAL A 27 17.39 7.04 3.75
C VAL A 27 16.53 5.91 4.31
N ARG A 28 15.84 6.15 5.42
CA ARG A 28 14.76 5.29 5.92
C ARG A 28 13.55 5.57 5.05
N GLY A 29 13.30 4.73 4.05
CA GLY A 29 12.02 4.77 3.33
C GLY A 29 10.86 4.59 4.31
N GLN A 30 9.80 5.36 4.12
CA GLN A 30 8.57 5.29 4.91
C GLN A 30 7.49 4.53 4.11
N LEU A 31 6.40 4.14 4.75
CA LEU A 31 5.29 3.48 4.02
C LEU A 31 4.63 4.44 3.03
N GLU A 32 4.62 5.71 3.40
CA GLU A 32 4.09 6.84 2.64
C GLU A 32 4.86 7.04 1.31
N ASP A 33 6.06 6.49 1.18
CA ASP A 33 6.84 6.49 -0.06
C ASP A 33 6.39 5.39 -1.04
N ILE A 34 5.51 4.48 -0.64
CA ILE A 34 4.91 3.50 -1.56
C ILE A 34 3.93 4.25 -2.46
N PHE A 35 4.04 4.03 -3.78
CA PHE A 35 3.23 4.75 -4.76
C PHE A 35 1.73 4.65 -4.43
N ASN A 36 1.04 5.79 -4.40
CA ASN A 36 -0.38 5.89 -4.04
C ASN A 36 -0.73 5.22 -2.70
N PHE A 37 0.17 5.26 -1.71
CA PHE A 37 -0.12 4.77 -0.37
C PHE A 37 -1.26 5.56 0.30
N LEU A 38 -2.19 4.84 0.91
CA LEU A 38 -3.23 5.42 1.75
C LEU A 38 -3.54 4.49 2.92
N LYS A 39 -3.32 4.98 4.14
CA LYS A 39 -3.75 4.32 5.37
C LYS A 39 -5.22 4.62 5.62
N LEU A 40 -6.06 3.58 5.64
CA LEU A 40 -7.51 3.71 5.83
C LEU A 40 -7.88 3.60 7.32
N THR A 41 -7.27 2.65 8.03
CA THR A 41 -7.43 2.48 9.48
C THR A 41 -6.09 2.14 10.13
N ASN A 42 -6.10 1.92 11.45
CA ASN A 42 -4.92 1.40 12.15
C ASN A 42 -4.51 -0.01 11.69
N SER A 43 -5.44 -0.78 11.10
CA SER A 43 -5.20 -2.16 10.65
C SER A 43 -5.22 -2.34 9.14
N VAL A 44 -5.69 -1.37 8.35
CA VAL A 44 -5.78 -1.49 6.90
C VAL A 44 -5.09 -0.34 6.20
N ALA A 45 -4.16 -0.66 5.29
CA ALA A 45 -3.60 0.29 4.34
C ALA A 45 -3.63 -0.26 2.91
N THR A 46 -3.61 0.67 1.97
CA THR A 46 -3.68 0.40 0.54
C THR A 46 -2.52 1.06 -0.19
N ALA A 47 -2.09 0.50 -1.32
CA ALA A 47 -1.09 1.14 -2.16
C ALA A 47 -1.09 0.62 -3.62
N GLY A 48 -0.25 1.25 -4.44
CA GLY A 48 0.29 0.67 -5.65
C GLY A 48 1.34 -0.40 -5.32
N GLN A 49 2.07 -0.84 -6.34
CA GLN A 49 2.95 -1.99 -6.24
C GLN A 49 4.15 -1.69 -5.30
N PRO A 50 4.29 -2.41 -4.17
CA PRO A 50 5.47 -2.28 -3.33
C PRO A 50 6.69 -2.94 -4.00
N THR A 51 7.85 -2.32 -3.82
CA THR A 51 9.14 -2.97 -4.08
C THR A 51 9.50 -3.97 -2.98
N LYS A 52 10.47 -4.86 -3.22
CA LYS A 52 10.99 -5.77 -2.17
C LYS A 52 11.45 -5.04 -0.90
N LYS A 53 12.09 -3.88 -1.05
CA LYS A 53 12.51 -3.05 0.09
C LYS A 53 11.31 -2.51 0.87
N GLN A 54 10.25 -2.12 0.17
CA GLN A 54 9.01 -1.65 0.80
C GLN A 54 8.21 -2.79 1.44
N LEU A 55 8.29 -4.04 0.94
CA LEU A 55 7.73 -5.20 1.64
C LEU A 55 8.32 -5.37 3.06
N LEU A 56 9.61 -5.07 3.25
CA LEU A 56 10.22 -5.06 4.58
C LEU A 56 9.65 -3.94 5.47
N LEU A 57 9.34 -2.76 4.88
CA LEU A 57 8.67 -1.67 5.60
C LEU A 57 7.26 -2.07 6.03
N ILE A 58 6.51 -2.73 5.14
CA ILE A 58 5.17 -3.27 5.40
C ILE A 58 5.23 -4.26 6.58
N LYS A 59 6.17 -5.21 6.56
CA LYS A 59 6.39 -6.12 7.69
C LYS A 59 6.75 -5.39 8.98
N ASN A 60 7.66 -4.42 8.93
CA ASN A 60 8.13 -3.70 10.11
C ASN A 60 7.05 -2.80 10.72
N ALA A 61 6.11 -2.33 9.90
CA ALA A 61 4.92 -1.61 10.37
C ALA A 61 3.85 -2.52 10.97
N GLY A 62 4.06 -3.84 11.00
CA GLY A 62 3.21 -4.80 11.69
C GLY A 62 2.13 -5.44 10.85
N TYR A 63 2.07 -5.15 9.53
CA TYR A 63 1.16 -5.85 8.63
C TYR A 63 1.45 -7.36 8.60
N LYS A 64 0.38 -8.15 8.59
CA LYS A 64 0.45 -9.63 8.68
C LYS A 64 -0.03 -10.32 7.42
N VAL A 65 -0.85 -9.64 6.63
CA VAL A 65 -1.42 -10.15 5.38
C VAL A 65 -1.17 -9.14 4.28
N VAL A 66 -0.68 -9.61 3.14
CA VAL A 66 -0.56 -8.83 1.91
C VAL A 66 -1.52 -9.40 0.87
N VAL A 67 -2.44 -8.55 0.38
CA VAL A 67 -3.42 -8.91 -0.65
C VAL A 67 -3.07 -8.18 -1.94
N ASN A 68 -2.74 -8.92 -3.01
CA ASN A 68 -2.41 -8.35 -4.31
C ASN A 68 -3.57 -8.55 -5.31
N LEU A 69 -4.11 -7.46 -5.86
CA LEU A 69 -5.15 -7.48 -6.90
C LEU A 69 -4.60 -7.32 -8.33
N SER A 70 -3.29 -7.16 -8.49
CA SER A 70 -2.65 -7.00 -9.80
C SER A 70 -2.37 -8.34 -10.47
N PRO A 71 -2.71 -8.52 -11.75
CA PRO A 71 -2.22 -9.66 -12.52
C PRO A 71 -0.69 -9.70 -12.56
N LYS A 72 -0.10 -10.91 -12.62
CA LYS A 72 1.36 -11.09 -12.76
C LYS A 72 1.94 -10.50 -14.06
N THR A 73 1.07 -10.22 -15.04
CA THR A 73 1.41 -9.61 -16.32
C THR A 73 1.43 -8.07 -16.27
N ALA A 74 1.09 -7.46 -15.12
CA ALA A 74 1.20 -6.01 -14.98
C ALA A 74 2.66 -5.56 -15.13
N LEU A 75 2.88 -4.41 -15.77
CA LEU A 75 4.21 -3.91 -16.12
C LEU A 75 5.17 -3.81 -14.93
N ASN A 76 4.65 -3.46 -13.76
CA ASN A 76 5.43 -3.31 -12.53
C ASN A 76 5.34 -4.53 -11.60
N ALA A 77 4.69 -5.63 -12.01
CA ALA A 77 4.53 -6.81 -11.16
C ALA A 77 5.89 -7.33 -10.68
N LEU A 78 5.96 -7.68 -9.40
CA LEU A 78 7.14 -8.30 -8.83
C LEU A 78 7.07 -9.82 -9.09
N PRO A 79 7.98 -10.43 -9.88
CA PRO A 79 7.84 -11.82 -10.30
C PRO A 79 7.79 -12.83 -9.15
N ASP A 80 8.55 -12.58 -8.09
CA ASP A 80 8.71 -13.42 -6.90
C ASP A 80 8.06 -12.79 -5.65
N GLU A 81 6.97 -12.04 -5.85
CA GLU A 81 6.29 -11.33 -4.76
C GLU A 81 5.80 -12.25 -3.66
N LYS A 82 5.24 -13.42 -4.01
CA LYS A 82 4.76 -14.39 -3.04
C LYS A 82 5.88 -14.83 -2.13
N GLU A 83 6.99 -15.27 -2.73
CA GLU A 83 8.18 -15.74 -2.03
C GLU A 83 8.78 -14.62 -1.16
N ALA A 84 8.84 -13.39 -1.69
CA ALA A 84 9.34 -12.23 -0.95
C ALA A 84 8.47 -11.93 0.29
N VAL A 85 7.14 -11.89 0.15
CA VAL A 85 6.20 -11.66 1.25
C VAL A 85 6.28 -12.78 2.29
N GLU A 86 6.25 -14.03 1.85
CA GLU A 86 6.25 -15.20 2.74
C GLU A 86 7.59 -15.34 3.49
N SER A 87 8.72 -15.01 2.86
CA SER A 87 10.04 -15.00 3.51
C SER A 87 10.16 -13.98 4.66
N LEU A 88 9.32 -12.93 4.64
CA LEU A 88 9.21 -11.94 5.71
C LEU A 88 8.23 -12.37 6.82
N GLY A 89 7.64 -13.57 6.71
CA GLY A 89 6.67 -14.11 7.68
C GLY A 89 5.26 -13.54 7.58
N MET A 90 4.91 -12.91 6.44
CA MET A 90 3.57 -12.41 6.17
C MET A 90 2.80 -13.42 5.30
N LYS A 91 1.47 -13.49 5.46
CA LYS A 91 0.60 -14.26 4.57
C LYS A 91 0.44 -13.51 3.25
N TYR A 92 0.57 -14.22 2.12
CA TYR A 92 0.31 -13.69 0.79
C TYR A 92 -1.02 -14.19 0.23
N ILE A 93 -1.82 -13.30 -0.34
CA ILE A 93 -3.10 -13.61 -0.99
C ILE A 93 -3.11 -12.93 -2.36
N HIS A 94 -3.26 -13.70 -3.43
CA HIS A 94 -3.30 -13.18 -4.80
C HIS A 94 -4.69 -13.34 -5.40
N LEU A 95 -5.34 -12.22 -5.70
CA LEU A 95 -6.69 -12.14 -6.26
C LEU A 95 -6.65 -11.27 -7.52
N PRO A 96 -6.03 -11.74 -8.62
CA PRO A 96 -5.81 -10.90 -9.80
C PRO A 96 -7.15 -10.45 -10.39
N VAL A 97 -7.29 -9.14 -10.60
CA VAL A 97 -8.46 -8.51 -11.23
C VAL A 97 -8.05 -7.88 -12.55
N ASP A 98 -8.75 -8.23 -13.63
CA ASP A 98 -8.59 -7.56 -14.92
C ASP A 98 -9.07 -6.11 -14.78
N PHE A 99 -8.20 -5.15 -15.11
CA PHE A 99 -8.54 -3.74 -14.98
C PHE A 99 -9.64 -3.30 -15.95
N ASN A 100 -9.72 -3.94 -17.12
CA ASN A 100 -10.66 -3.57 -18.16
C ASN A 100 -11.98 -4.35 -18.05
N ASN A 101 -12.04 -5.35 -17.16
CA ASN A 101 -13.20 -6.21 -16.97
C ASN A 101 -13.29 -6.71 -15.51
N PRO A 102 -13.46 -5.82 -14.52
CA PRO A 102 -13.70 -6.24 -13.14
C PRO A 102 -15.04 -6.97 -13.03
N THR A 103 -15.09 -8.08 -12.29
CA THR A 103 -16.29 -8.91 -12.19
C THR A 103 -16.84 -9.02 -10.77
N MET A 104 -18.13 -9.33 -10.65
CA MET A 104 -18.77 -9.59 -9.35
C MET A 104 -18.06 -10.71 -8.56
N LYS A 105 -17.59 -11.74 -9.27
CA LYS A 105 -16.82 -12.84 -8.67
C LYS A 105 -15.50 -12.37 -8.08
N ASP A 106 -14.86 -11.37 -8.68
CA ASP A 106 -13.63 -10.80 -8.14
C ASP A 106 -13.92 -10.05 -6.85
N PHE A 107 -14.99 -9.27 -6.81
CA PHE A 107 -15.43 -8.61 -5.59
C PHE A 107 -15.80 -9.60 -4.48
N ASP A 108 -16.56 -10.66 -4.79
CA ASP A 108 -16.96 -11.67 -3.80
C ASP A 108 -15.74 -12.33 -3.13
N LYS A 109 -14.70 -12.64 -3.93
CA LYS A 109 -13.45 -13.19 -3.40
C LYS A 109 -12.72 -12.18 -2.53
N PHE A 110 -12.63 -10.94 -2.97
CA PHE A 110 -12.00 -9.88 -2.19
C PHE A 110 -12.71 -9.65 -0.87
N TYR A 111 -14.04 -9.49 -0.92
CA TYR A 111 -14.89 -9.26 0.24
C TYR A 111 -14.71 -10.36 1.28
N ARG A 112 -14.80 -11.64 0.88
CA ARG A 112 -14.56 -12.79 1.78
C ARG A 112 -13.16 -12.77 2.39
N ASN A 113 -12.12 -12.50 1.60
CA ASN A 113 -10.75 -12.44 2.11
C ASN A 113 -10.56 -11.31 3.12
N MET A 114 -11.18 -10.15 2.90
CA MET A 114 -11.14 -9.05 3.88
C MET A 114 -11.86 -9.43 5.18
N GLN A 115 -13.03 -10.07 5.09
CA GLN A 115 -13.75 -10.55 6.27
C GLN A 115 -12.96 -11.61 7.07
N GLU A 116 -12.42 -12.62 6.40
CA GLU A 116 -11.60 -13.68 7.00
C GLU A 116 -10.34 -13.15 7.70
N ASN A 117 -9.87 -11.97 7.31
CA ASN A 117 -8.67 -11.33 7.88
C ASN A 117 -9.01 -10.04 8.65
N SER A 118 -10.27 -9.81 9.00
CA SER A 118 -10.73 -8.61 9.73
C SER A 118 -10.02 -8.36 11.07
N GLN A 119 -9.53 -9.43 11.72
CA GLN A 119 -8.80 -9.36 13.00
C GLN A 119 -7.27 -9.24 12.83
N LYS A 120 -6.78 -9.03 11.60
CA LYS A 120 -5.34 -8.93 11.31
C LYS A 120 -5.04 -7.59 10.63
N PRO A 121 -3.85 -7.01 10.85
CA PRO A 121 -3.38 -5.90 10.02
C PRO A 121 -3.16 -6.36 8.57
N VAL A 122 -3.91 -5.79 7.62
CA VAL A 122 -3.91 -6.14 6.19
C VAL A 122 -3.35 -4.98 5.35
N PHE A 123 -2.42 -5.31 4.46
CA PHE A 123 -1.93 -4.40 3.42
C PHE A 123 -2.46 -4.87 2.06
N VAL A 124 -3.26 -4.04 1.40
CA VAL A 124 -3.87 -4.39 0.10
C VAL A 124 -3.21 -3.56 -1.00
N HIS A 125 -2.78 -4.17 -2.10
CA HIS A 125 -2.21 -3.42 -3.20
C HIS A 125 -2.61 -3.94 -4.58
N CYS A 126 -2.39 -3.10 -5.57
CA CYS A 126 -2.35 -3.52 -6.96
C CYS A 126 -1.23 -2.78 -7.69
N ALA A 127 -1.31 -2.59 -9.01
CA ALA A 127 -0.28 -1.86 -9.75
C ALA A 127 -0.17 -0.39 -9.31
N GLY A 128 -1.30 0.31 -9.12
CA GLY A 128 -1.35 1.75 -8.88
C GLY A 128 -2.43 2.20 -7.88
N ASN A 129 -2.90 1.29 -7.02
CA ASN A 129 -3.99 1.47 -6.06
C ASN A 129 -5.39 1.73 -6.65
N LEU A 130 -5.58 1.73 -7.98
CA LEU A 130 -6.89 2.02 -8.58
C LEU A 130 -7.93 0.92 -8.32
N ARG A 131 -7.58 -0.35 -8.57
CA ARG A 131 -8.45 -1.51 -8.30
C ARG A 131 -8.81 -1.60 -6.82
N VAL A 132 -7.80 -1.37 -5.98
CA VAL A 132 -7.90 -1.54 -4.53
C VAL A 132 -8.72 -0.44 -3.91
N SER A 133 -8.54 0.82 -4.30
CA SER A 133 -9.36 1.91 -3.78
C SER A 133 -10.83 1.74 -4.17
N SER A 134 -11.13 1.28 -5.39
CA SER A 134 -12.50 0.96 -5.80
C SER A 134 -13.10 -0.23 -5.03
N PHE A 135 -12.33 -1.30 -4.81
CA PHE A 135 -12.79 -2.45 -4.04
C PHE A 135 -12.95 -2.12 -2.54
N MET A 136 -12.07 -1.29 -1.98
CA MET A 136 -12.19 -0.81 -0.61
C MET A 136 -13.36 0.15 -0.45
N TYR A 137 -13.65 1.02 -1.42
CA TYR A 137 -14.86 1.83 -1.44
C TYR A 137 -16.11 0.94 -1.29
N LEU A 138 -16.23 -0.09 -2.13
CA LEU A 138 -17.35 -1.05 -2.06
C LEU A 138 -17.39 -1.77 -0.70
N TYR A 139 -16.23 -2.20 -0.19
CA TYR A 139 -16.13 -2.84 1.12
C TYR A 139 -16.60 -1.91 2.25
N ARG A 140 -16.19 -0.64 2.26
CA ARG A 140 -16.63 0.35 3.26
C ARG A 140 -18.15 0.57 3.21
N ARG A 141 -18.72 0.67 2.01
CA ARG A 141 -20.16 0.85 1.80
C ARG A 141 -20.96 -0.35 2.34
N ILE A 142 -20.54 -1.56 1.99
CA ILE A 142 -21.33 -2.78 2.22
C ILE A 142 -21.04 -3.42 3.58
N HIS A 143 -19.77 -3.46 4.01
CA HIS A 143 -19.38 -4.09 5.26
C HIS A 143 -19.44 -3.13 6.45
N ASP A 144 -18.87 -1.93 6.30
CA ASP A 144 -18.76 -0.96 7.40
C ASP A 144 -19.97 -0.01 7.49
N GLY A 145 -20.89 -0.07 6.51
CA GLY A 145 -22.09 0.75 6.47
C GLY A 145 -21.83 2.24 6.20
N PHE A 146 -20.70 2.58 5.56
CA PHE A 146 -20.39 3.97 5.22
C PHE A 146 -21.41 4.53 4.23
N SER A 147 -21.72 5.83 4.36
CA SER A 147 -22.45 6.55 3.33
C SER A 147 -21.62 6.64 2.04
N ASP A 148 -22.26 6.99 0.93
CA ASP A 148 -21.55 7.22 -0.33
C ASP A 148 -20.47 8.29 -0.15
N GLU A 149 -20.85 9.44 0.43
CA GLU A 149 -19.96 10.57 0.65
C GLU A 149 -18.74 10.20 1.49
N GLN A 150 -18.93 9.40 2.55
CA GLN A 150 -17.83 8.95 3.40
C GLN A 150 -16.84 8.08 2.65
N ALA A 151 -17.33 7.10 1.88
CA ALA A 151 -16.46 6.18 1.14
C ALA A 151 -15.77 6.88 -0.06
N GLN A 152 -16.45 7.83 -0.72
CA GLN A 152 -15.90 8.61 -1.83
C GLN A 152 -14.63 9.38 -1.44
N ILE A 153 -14.57 9.91 -0.21
CA ILE A 153 -13.40 10.68 0.27
C ILE A 153 -12.10 9.87 0.15
N GLU A 154 -12.12 8.57 0.44
CA GLU A 154 -10.94 7.72 0.35
C GLU A 154 -10.61 7.35 -1.10
N LEU A 155 -11.63 7.05 -1.91
CA LEU A 155 -11.49 6.70 -3.33
C LEU A 155 -10.89 7.86 -4.15
N GLN A 156 -11.44 9.06 -3.98
CA GLN A 156 -11.06 10.25 -4.75
C GLN A 156 -9.67 10.77 -4.43
N LYS A 157 -9.10 10.45 -3.26
CA LYS A 157 -7.68 10.69 -2.96
C LYS A 157 -6.75 9.93 -3.89
N ILE A 158 -7.22 8.79 -4.42
CA ILE A 158 -6.43 7.93 -5.29
C ILE A 158 -6.74 8.23 -6.76
N TRP A 159 -8.02 8.27 -7.13
CA TRP A 159 -8.45 8.53 -8.49
C TRP A 159 -9.95 8.74 -8.61
N THR A 160 -10.37 9.28 -9.76
CA THR A 160 -11.75 9.23 -10.24
C THR A 160 -11.92 7.98 -11.11
N PRO A 161 -12.83 7.04 -10.75
CA PRO A 161 -13.10 5.86 -11.57
C PRO A 161 -13.44 6.23 -13.02
N ASN A 162 -12.94 5.46 -13.97
CA ASN A 162 -13.38 5.59 -15.35
C ASN A 162 -14.73 4.87 -15.56
N LYS A 163 -15.32 5.01 -16.74
CA LYS A 163 -16.63 4.41 -17.09
C LYS A 163 -16.74 2.92 -16.74
N THR A 164 -15.71 2.12 -17.00
CA THR A 164 -15.71 0.67 -16.68
C THR A 164 -15.86 0.45 -15.17
N TRP A 165 -15.11 1.20 -14.38
CA TRP A 165 -15.12 1.07 -12.93
C TRP A 165 -16.34 1.71 -12.28
N GLU A 166 -16.87 2.81 -12.82
CA GLU A 166 -18.17 3.38 -12.42
C GLU A 166 -19.30 2.37 -12.64
N GLN A 167 -19.37 1.76 -13.81
CA GLN A 167 -20.38 0.74 -14.13
C GLN A 167 -20.29 -0.46 -13.20
N PHE A 168 -19.07 -0.95 -12.95
CA PHE A 168 -18.84 -2.04 -12.02
C PHE A 168 -19.23 -1.69 -10.57
N ILE A 169 -18.84 -0.50 -10.10
CA ILE A 169 -19.21 -0.03 -8.76
C ILE A 169 -20.74 0.02 -8.62
N ASN A 170 -21.44 0.62 -9.59
CA ASN A 170 -22.90 0.71 -9.56
C ASN A 170 -23.55 -0.68 -9.57
N GLN A 171 -23.05 -1.60 -10.39
CA GLN A 171 -23.54 -2.98 -10.42
C GLN A 171 -23.41 -3.69 -9.06
N VAL A 172 -22.29 -3.48 -8.36
CA VAL A 172 -22.07 -4.07 -7.03
C VAL A 172 -23.02 -3.42 -6.01
N ILE A 173 -23.17 -2.09 -6.04
CA ILE A 173 -24.07 -1.37 -5.13
C ILE A 173 -25.52 -1.81 -5.33
N GLU A 174 -26.01 -1.86 -6.58
CA GLU A 174 -27.38 -2.31 -6.90
C GLU A 174 -27.66 -3.76 -6.47
N ARG A 175 -26.63 -4.61 -6.38
CA ARG A 175 -26.78 -5.99 -5.89
C ARG A 175 -26.92 -6.04 -4.36
N GLU A 176 -26.25 -5.15 -3.64
CA GLU A 176 -25.98 -5.30 -2.20
C GLU A 176 -26.76 -4.34 -1.31
N LEU A 177 -27.20 -3.18 -1.84
CA LEU A 177 -27.89 -2.10 -1.10
C LEU A 177 -29.23 -1.77 -1.75
#